data_AF-A0A935FX05-F1
#
_entry.id   AF-A0A935FX05-F1
#
_cell.length_a   1.000
_cell.length_b   1.000
_cell.length_c   1.000
_cell.angle_alpha   90.00
_cell.angle_beta   90.00
_cell.angle_gamma   90.00
#
_symmetry.space_group_name_H-M   'P 1'
#
loop_
_entity.id
_entity.type
_entity.pdbx_description
1 polymer ?
#
loop_
_entity_poly.entity_id
_entity_poly.type
_entity_poly.pdbx_seq_one_letter_code
_entity_poly.pdbx_strand_id
1 'polypeptide(L)'
;MEDGSSPLNVAGLGQVFTPAHVVERMLALGKNAGRVLDPACGDGAFSSRIPGCLAIELDPRHCPSGALNSDFFVYPESEKFDTIIGNPPYVKARDISPATRHFLHSSLLDGHANLYLYFIEKCVRQLNPGGELIFITPRDFLKATGAARLNTWLHDQGTITHFEDLGDRKIFAGATPNCAIWRFERGRLNHRLDDGRRMNLAGGHLSFTRGIYTLPFGQIFTIKVGAVSGADELFTSETLGNRDFVCSRTAQTGELRRMIYVDDQFPAGPVLEHLQKHKERLLARRVTRVDESNWWKWGRRHMVSAQARIYVNGKTRALRPFFRHDCPDYDGAVLALFPRRRDLTAKQLDALTSALNEVDWHELGFVCDGRYLFSQRSLEHALLPEHFTEFAGTSA
;
A
#
# COMPACT_ATOMS: atom_id res chain seq x y z
N MET A 1 -17.09 -31.14 26.92
CA MET A 1 -16.15 -30.16 27.47
C MET A 1 -16.02 -29.09 26.41
N GLU A 2 -16.76 -28.00 26.56
CA GLU A 2 -16.64 -26.83 25.68
C GLU A 2 -15.23 -26.24 25.89
N ASP A 3 -14.53 -26.05 24.77
CA ASP A 3 -13.25 -25.35 24.70
C ASP A 3 -13.40 -23.97 25.36
N GLY A 4 -12.75 -23.79 26.51
CA GLY A 4 -12.79 -22.57 27.34
C GLY A 4 -11.95 -21.42 26.80
N SER A 5 -11.64 -21.37 25.50
CA SER A 5 -10.98 -20.22 24.90
C SER A 5 -11.90 -19.00 24.90
N SER A 6 -11.48 -17.93 25.59
CA SER A 6 -12.18 -16.65 25.55
C SER A 6 -12.20 -16.09 24.12
N PRO A 7 -13.31 -15.50 23.66
CA PRO A 7 -13.44 -15.02 22.28
C PRO A 7 -12.46 -13.87 21.99
N LEU A 8 -11.78 -13.95 20.85
CA LEU A 8 -10.84 -12.94 20.36
C LEU A 8 -11.54 -11.59 20.11
N ASN A 9 -10.95 -10.50 20.61
CA ASN A 9 -11.36 -9.14 20.28
C ASN A 9 -10.56 -8.60 19.09
N VAL A 10 -10.92 -9.08 17.89
CA VAL A 10 -10.27 -8.66 16.63
C VAL A 10 -10.50 -7.18 16.34
N ALA A 11 -11.69 -6.65 16.65
CA ALA A 11 -12.08 -5.29 16.26
C ALA A 11 -11.43 -4.19 17.11
N GLY A 12 -11.37 -4.36 18.43
CA GLY A 12 -10.87 -3.35 19.36
C GLY A 12 -9.41 -3.55 19.79
N LEU A 13 -8.94 -4.80 19.84
CA LEU A 13 -7.58 -5.14 20.28
C LEU A 13 -6.70 -5.71 19.16
N GLY A 14 -7.27 -5.99 17.98
CA GLY A 14 -6.51 -6.55 16.87
C GLY A 14 -5.96 -7.94 17.15
N GLN A 15 -6.57 -8.68 18.09
CA GLN A 15 -6.08 -9.99 18.53
C GLN A 15 -6.15 -11.01 17.39
N VAL A 16 -4.98 -11.44 16.94
CA VAL A 16 -4.82 -12.47 15.92
C VAL A 16 -3.65 -13.36 16.33
N PHE A 17 -3.93 -14.63 16.64
CA PHE A 17 -2.87 -15.56 17.02
C PHE A 17 -2.00 -15.95 15.83
N THR A 18 -0.70 -15.98 16.08
CA THR A 18 0.30 -16.29 15.05
C THR A 18 0.43 -17.81 14.89
N PRO A 19 0.20 -18.37 13.70
CA PRO A 19 0.31 -19.81 13.50
C PRO A 19 1.72 -20.33 13.82
N ALA A 20 1.83 -21.55 14.37
CA ALA A 20 3.11 -22.13 14.78
C ALA A 20 4.18 -22.10 13.68
N HIS A 21 3.82 -22.40 12.43
CA HIS A 21 4.77 -22.36 11.32
C HIS A 21 5.29 -20.95 11.01
N VAL A 22 4.54 -19.89 11.31
CA VAL A 22 5.02 -18.50 11.19
C VAL A 22 5.93 -18.16 12.37
N VAL A 23 5.57 -18.59 13.58
CA VAL A 23 6.39 -18.43 14.79
C VAL A 23 7.77 -19.06 14.60
N GLU A 24 7.86 -20.30 14.12
CA GLU A 24 9.13 -20.98 13.83
C GLU A 24 10.02 -20.15 12.89
N ARG A 25 9.41 -19.62 11.82
CA ARG A 25 10.13 -18.87 10.79
C ARG A 25 10.68 -17.56 11.33
N MET A 26 9.88 -16.84 12.11
CA MET A 26 10.30 -15.58 12.74
C MET A 26 11.41 -15.82 13.77
N LEU A 27 11.29 -16.86 14.60
CA LEU A 27 12.35 -17.21 15.57
C LEU A 27 13.67 -17.56 14.88
N ALA A 28 13.62 -18.25 13.74
CA ALA A 28 14.79 -18.58 12.94
C ALA A 28 15.51 -17.36 12.34
N LEU A 29 14.89 -16.17 12.32
CA LEU A 29 15.54 -14.93 11.88
C LEU A 29 16.38 -14.26 12.98
N GLY A 30 16.18 -14.64 14.26
CA GLY A 30 16.91 -14.08 15.38
C GLY A 30 18.41 -14.35 15.27
N LYS A 31 19.22 -13.29 15.44
CA LYS A 31 20.69 -13.40 15.41
C LYS A 31 21.36 -12.98 16.71
N ASN A 32 20.64 -12.25 17.57
CA ASN A 32 21.19 -11.77 18.85
C ASN A 32 20.81 -12.72 19.99
N ALA A 33 21.64 -12.74 21.05
CA ALA A 33 21.43 -13.56 22.25
C ALA A 33 21.23 -12.71 23.52
N GLY A 34 20.96 -11.42 23.35
CA GLY A 34 20.81 -10.44 24.45
C GLY A 34 19.39 -10.35 24.99
N ARG A 35 19.01 -9.18 25.52
CA ARG A 35 17.66 -8.96 26.08
C ARG A 35 16.62 -9.02 24.97
N VAL A 36 15.55 -9.79 25.19
CA VAL A 36 14.45 -9.98 24.23
C VAL A 36 13.14 -9.41 24.76
N LEU A 37 12.39 -8.75 23.90
CA LEU A 37 11.02 -8.25 24.16
C LEU A 37 10.02 -8.81 23.15
N ASP A 38 8.88 -9.27 23.65
CA ASP A 38 7.63 -9.45 22.91
C ASP A 38 6.61 -8.38 23.38
N PRO A 39 6.39 -7.31 22.60
CA PRO A 39 5.65 -6.13 23.07
C PRO A 39 4.13 -6.28 23.04
N ALA A 40 3.61 -7.34 22.40
CA ALA A 40 2.18 -7.62 22.27
C ALA A 40 1.99 -9.14 22.19
N CYS A 41 2.32 -9.82 23.29
CA CYS A 41 2.62 -11.24 23.25
C CYS A 41 1.41 -12.15 23.06
N GLY A 42 0.18 -11.65 23.26
CA GLY A 42 -1.02 -12.46 23.16
C GLY A 42 -0.95 -13.66 24.09
N ASP A 43 -1.12 -14.87 23.56
CA ASP A 43 -0.98 -16.14 24.29
C ASP A 43 0.48 -16.57 24.56
N GLY A 44 1.46 -15.73 24.21
CA GLY A 44 2.88 -16.00 24.42
C GLY A 44 3.51 -16.88 23.35
N ALA A 45 2.96 -16.89 22.12
CA ALA A 45 3.45 -17.69 21.01
C ALA A 45 4.96 -17.57 20.76
N PHE A 46 5.54 -16.37 20.92
CA PHE A 46 6.99 -16.15 20.83
C PHE A 46 7.67 -16.25 22.20
N SER A 47 7.19 -15.49 23.18
CA SER A 47 7.83 -15.35 24.49
C SER A 47 8.00 -16.68 25.25
N SER A 48 7.05 -17.60 25.14
CA SER A 48 7.14 -18.94 25.75
C SER A 48 8.31 -19.78 25.23
N ARG A 49 8.88 -19.40 24.08
CA ARG A 49 9.95 -20.15 23.40
C ARG A 49 11.30 -19.44 23.44
N ILE A 50 11.37 -18.29 24.10
CA ILE A 50 12.58 -17.49 24.25
C ILE A 50 12.87 -17.34 25.75
N PRO A 51 13.87 -18.06 26.29
CA PRO A 51 14.22 -17.95 27.70
C PRO A 51 14.54 -16.51 28.12
N GLY A 52 13.89 -16.03 29.18
CA GLY A 52 14.09 -14.67 29.71
C GLY A 52 13.49 -13.55 28.86
N CYS A 53 12.62 -13.87 27.89
CA CYS A 53 11.89 -12.86 27.12
C CYS A 53 10.94 -12.06 28.02
N LEU A 54 11.09 -10.74 28.00
CA LEU A 54 10.10 -9.85 28.59
C LEU A 54 8.88 -9.83 27.66
N ALA A 55 7.70 -10.14 28.19
CA ALA A 55 6.47 -10.18 27.43
C ALA A 55 5.47 -9.18 27.99
N ILE A 56 4.77 -8.45 27.12
CA ILE A 56 3.73 -7.48 27.51
C ILE A 56 2.44 -7.86 26.79
N GLU A 57 1.33 -7.89 27.52
CA GLU A 57 -0.02 -8.11 26.96
C GLU A 57 -1.03 -7.17 27.61
N LEU A 58 -1.81 -6.48 26.78
CA LEU A 58 -2.79 -5.50 27.25
C LEU A 58 -4.02 -6.19 27.87
N ASP A 59 -4.48 -7.29 27.29
CA ASP A 59 -5.66 -8.01 27.73
C ASP A 59 -5.33 -9.03 28.84
N PRO A 60 -5.80 -8.81 30.09
CA PRO A 60 -5.52 -9.72 31.19
C PRO A 60 -6.05 -11.14 30.95
N ARG A 61 -7.01 -11.33 30.03
CA ARG A 61 -7.57 -12.65 29.70
C ARG A 61 -6.63 -13.51 28.86
N HIS A 62 -5.70 -12.88 28.15
CA HIS A 62 -4.72 -13.56 27.30
C HIS A 62 -3.29 -13.43 27.82
N CYS A 63 -3.04 -12.55 28.80
CA CYS A 63 -1.73 -12.34 29.40
C CYS A 63 -1.17 -13.62 30.07
N PRO A 64 -0.07 -14.21 29.55
CA PRO A 64 0.51 -15.41 30.13
C PRO A 64 1.09 -15.18 31.53
N SER A 65 1.21 -16.25 32.31
CA SER A 65 1.90 -16.19 33.60
C SER A 65 3.36 -15.76 33.41
N GLY A 66 3.78 -14.69 34.07
CA GLY A 66 5.11 -14.10 33.92
C GLY A 66 5.22 -12.96 32.91
N ALA A 67 4.17 -12.72 32.10
CA ALA A 67 4.08 -11.52 31.26
C ALA A 67 3.57 -10.31 32.09
N LEU A 68 3.90 -9.10 31.64
CA LEU A 68 3.39 -7.86 32.20
C LEU A 68 2.03 -7.55 31.58
N ASN A 69 0.97 -7.55 32.41
CA ASN A 69 -0.33 -7.05 31.97
C ASN A 69 -0.33 -5.52 31.96
N SER A 70 -0.03 -4.92 30.81
CA SER A 70 0.09 -3.46 30.66
C SER A 70 -0.07 -3.05 29.21
N ASP A 71 -0.37 -1.77 28.99
CA ASP A 71 -0.24 -1.16 27.67
C ASP A 71 1.25 -0.97 27.35
N PHE A 72 1.71 -1.54 26.23
CA PHE A 72 3.10 -1.40 25.77
C PHE A 72 3.56 0.05 25.69
N PHE A 73 2.68 0.99 25.33
CA PHE A 73 3.05 2.39 25.21
C PHE A 73 3.37 3.06 26.55
N VAL A 74 2.92 2.50 27.68
CA VAL A 74 3.30 2.93 29.03
C VAL A 74 4.70 2.44 29.41
N TYR A 75 5.19 1.36 28.79
CA TYR A 75 6.49 0.80 29.12
C TYR A 75 7.63 1.77 28.76
N PRO A 76 8.59 2.05 29.67
CA PRO A 76 9.58 3.11 29.46
C PRO A 76 10.46 2.93 28.22
N GLU A 77 10.64 3.98 27.42
CA GLU A 77 11.56 3.96 26.27
C GLU A 77 13.04 3.88 26.67
N SER A 78 13.37 4.13 27.95
CA SER A 78 14.71 3.96 28.49
C SER A 78 15.16 2.49 28.52
N GLU A 79 14.21 1.56 28.59
CA GLU A 79 14.49 0.13 28.52
C GLU A 79 14.88 -0.26 27.10
N LYS A 80 16.07 -0.86 26.95
CA LYS A 80 16.62 -1.27 25.66
C LYS A 80 16.75 -2.77 25.51
N PHE A 81 16.62 -3.23 24.26
CA PHE A 81 16.60 -4.63 23.88
C PHE A 81 17.53 -4.91 22.69
N ASP A 82 18.06 -6.11 22.66
CA ASP A 82 18.91 -6.61 21.56
C ASP A 82 18.06 -7.30 20.48
N THR A 83 16.92 -7.87 20.87
CA THR A 83 15.89 -8.40 19.97
C THR A 83 14.50 -7.98 20.43
N ILE A 84 13.69 -7.49 19.51
CA ILE A 84 12.26 -7.31 19.71
C ILE A 84 11.56 -8.15 18.64
N ILE A 85 10.63 -9.01 19.05
CA ILE A 85 9.95 -9.95 18.15
C ILE A 85 8.46 -10.00 18.48
N GLY A 86 7.60 -10.08 17.46
CA GLY A 86 6.17 -10.24 17.72
C GLY A 86 5.25 -9.95 16.54
N ASN A 87 3.95 -10.07 16.82
CA ASN A 87 2.87 -9.71 15.92
C ASN A 87 2.07 -8.55 16.53
N PRO A 88 2.41 -7.28 16.23
CA PRO A 88 1.71 -6.14 16.82
C PRO A 88 0.24 -6.07 16.38
N PRO A 89 -0.66 -5.44 17.15
CA PRO A 89 -2.09 -5.40 16.86
C PRO A 89 -2.45 -4.53 15.65
N TYR A 90 -3.33 -5.03 14.76
CA TYR A 90 -3.73 -4.34 13.51
C TYR A 90 -5.00 -3.50 13.67
N VAL A 91 -4.97 -2.51 14.55
CA VAL A 91 -6.13 -1.68 14.90
C VAL A 91 -6.14 -0.37 14.11
N LYS A 92 -7.23 -0.10 13.37
CA LYS A 92 -7.41 1.17 12.64
C LYS A 92 -7.49 2.32 13.65
N ALA A 93 -6.99 3.49 13.27
CA ALA A 93 -6.95 4.65 14.14
C ALA A 93 -8.25 4.92 14.91
N ARG A 94 -9.41 4.87 14.25
CA ARG A 94 -10.72 5.13 14.89
C ARG A 94 -11.12 4.10 15.97
N ASP A 95 -10.54 2.91 15.91
CA ASP A 95 -10.86 1.77 16.77
C ASP A 95 -9.82 1.64 17.93
N ILE A 96 -8.75 2.44 17.93
CA ILE A 96 -7.76 2.51 19.02
C ILE A 96 -8.42 3.09 20.27
N SER A 97 -8.29 2.40 21.40
CA SER A 97 -8.85 2.82 22.68
C SER A 97 -8.41 4.24 23.07
N PRO A 98 -9.27 5.05 23.71
CA PRO A 98 -8.86 6.37 24.20
C PRO A 98 -7.69 6.33 25.18
N ALA A 99 -7.61 5.27 26.01
CA ALA A 99 -6.53 5.07 26.97
C ALA A 99 -5.18 4.87 26.26
N THR A 100 -5.12 3.97 25.28
CA THR A 100 -3.91 3.76 24.47
C THR A 100 -3.56 5.00 23.67
N ARG A 101 -4.56 5.65 23.04
CA ARG A 101 -4.35 6.88 22.25
C ARG A 101 -3.68 8.00 23.06
N HIS A 102 -3.94 8.08 24.36
CA HIS A 102 -3.31 9.06 25.24
C HIS A 102 -1.77 8.96 25.23
N PHE A 103 -1.23 7.74 25.09
CA PHE A 103 0.21 7.48 25.07
C PHE A 103 0.84 7.49 23.67
N LEU A 104 0.04 7.64 22.61
CA LEU A 104 0.53 7.67 21.23
C LEU A 104 1.07 9.06 20.89
N HIS A 105 2.34 9.31 21.23
CA HIS A 105 3.05 10.52 20.86
C HIS A 105 4.06 10.20 19.74
N SER A 106 3.72 10.59 18.51
CA SER A 106 4.61 10.45 17.36
C SER A 106 4.70 11.76 16.58
N SER A 107 5.92 12.13 16.20
CA SER A 107 6.13 13.18 15.22
C SER A 107 6.17 12.64 13.79
N LEU A 108 6.21 11.31 13.59
CA LEU A 108 6.35 10.64 12.30
C LEU A 108 5.01 10.18 11.73
N LEU A 109 4.05 9.88 12.59
CA LEU A 109 2.74 9.32 12.25
C LEU A 109 1.64 10.35 12.51
N ASP A 110 0.62 10.36 11.66
CA ASP A 110 -0.59 11.15 11.88
C ASP A 110 -1.63 10.37 12.70
N GLY A 111 -2.68 11.05 13.18
CA GLY A 111 -3.75 10.45 13.97
C GLY A 111 -4.64 9.44 13.22
N HIS A 112 -4.36 9.15 11.94
CA HIS A 112 -5.04 8.14 11.13
C HIS A 112 -4.21 6.87 10.94
N ALA A 113 -2.98 6.83 11.44
CA ALA A 113 -2.10 5.66 11.39
C ALA A 113 -2.70 4.45 12.13
N ASN A 114 -2.44 3.25 11.60
CA ASN A 114 -2.79 2.00 12.26
C ASN A 114 -1.87 1.78 13.47
N LEU A 115 -2.38 1.16 14.53
CA LEU A 115 -1.67 0.95 15.80
C LEU A 115 -0.31 0.26 15.61
N TYR A 116 -0.19 -0.72 14.72
CA TYR A 116 1.09 -1.42 14.48
C TYR A 116 2.22 -0.49 14.01
N LEU A 117 1.91 0.66 13.38
CA LEU A 117 2.93 1.63 12.96
C LEU A 117 3.59 2.30 14.17
N TYR A 118 2.81 2.57 15.22
CA TYR A 118 3.33 3.10 16.49
C TYR A 118 4.16 2.06 17.23
N PHE A 119 3.79 0.78 17.14
CA PHE A 119 4.62 -0.33 17.64
C PHE A 119 5.97 -0.35 16.92
N ILE A 120 6.00 -0.25 15.59
CA ILE A 120 7.27 -0.20 14.82
C ILE A 120 8.14 0.96 15.32
N GLU A 121 7.60 2.17 15.40
CA GLU A 121 8.36 3.34 15.86
C GLU A 121 8.96 3.12 17.25
N LYS A 122 8.12 2.77 18.23
CA LYS A 122 8.55 2.60 19.61
C LYS A 122 9.57 1.47 19.77
N CYS A 123 9.36 0.34 19.09
CA CYS A 123 10.30 -0.79 19.13
C CYS A 123 11.67 -0.38 18.58
N VAL A 124 11.74 0.31 17.44
CA VAL A 124 13.03 0.78 16.89
C VAL A 124 13.75 1.75 17.83
N ARG A 125 13.00 2.62 18.52
CA ARG A 125 13.57 3.50 19.57
C ARG A 125 14.11 2.71 20.77
N GLN A 126 13.53 1.55 21.09
CA GLN A 126 13.96 0.67 22.17
C GLN A 126 15.05 -0.34 21.79
N LEU A 127 15.48 -0.39 20.53
CA LEU A 127 16.64 -1.21 20.16
C LEU A 127 17.96 -0.61 20.67
N ASN A 128 18.87 -1.47 21.14
CA ASN A 128 20.29 -1.13 21.23
C ASN A 128 20.89 -0.88 19.83
N PRO A 129 22.03 -0.19 19.72
CA PRO A 129 22.82 -0.23 18.49
C PRO A 129 23.14 -1.69 18.10
N GLY A 130 22.87 -2.10 16.86
CA GLY A 130 22.98 -3.50 16.41
C GLY A 130 21.80 -4.40 16.84
N GLY A 131 20.85 -3.87 17.61
CA GLY A 131 19.63 -4.58 17.97
C GLY A 131 18.73 -4.83 16.76
N GLU A 132 17.88 -5.85 16.86
CA GLU A 132 17.02 -6.29 15.77
C GLU A 132 15.52 -6.27 16.12
N LEU A 133 14.69 -5.94 15.13
CA LEU A 133 13.24 -6.01 15.20
C LEU A 133 12.73 -7.05 14.20
N ILE A 134 12.02 -8.07 14.66
CA ILE A 134 11.48 -9.16 13.85
C ILE A 134 9.96 -9.17 13.95
N PHE A 135 9.29 -8.65 12.95
CA PHE A 135 7.84 -8.46 12.98
C PHE A 135 7.14 -9.14 11.81
N ILE A 136 5.88 -9.50 12.05
CA ILE A 136 4.89 -9.74 11.00
C ILE A 136 3.87 -8.59 11.02
N THR A 137 3.76 -7.88 9.90
CA THR A 137 2.85 -6.72 9.75
C THR A 137 2.22 -6.67 8.36
N PRO A 138 1.13 -5.92 8.16
CA PRO A 138 0.59 -5.68 6.82
C PRO A 138 1.65 -5.04 5.92
N ARG A 139 1.93 -5.62 4.76
CA ARG A 139 2.99 -5.15 3.82
C ARG A 139 2.82 -3.70 3.36
N ASP A 140 1.59 -3.21 3.42
CA ASP A 140 1.19 -1.90 2.93
C ASP A 140 1.96 -0.75 3.60
N PHE A 141 2.52 -0.94 4.80
CA PHE A 141 3.33 0.10 5.46
C PHE A 141 4.49 0.59 4.60
N LEU A 142 5.07 -0.28 3.77
CA LEU A 142 6.17 0.07 2.86
C LEU A 142 5.80 1.18 1.87
N LYS A 143 4.51 1.33 1.55
CA LYS A 143 4.00 2.27 0.52
C LYS A 143 2.85 3.15 1.02
N ALA A 144 2.46 3.00 2.30
CA ALA A 144 1.34 3.75 2.85
C ALA A 144 1.71 5.22 3.00
N THR A 145 0.79 6.09 2.57
CA THR A 145 0.93 7.55 2.68
C THR A 145 1.23 7.99 4.11
N GLY A 146 0.47 7.47 5.09
CA GLY A 146 0.64 7.80 6.51
C GLY A 146 1.92 7.23 7.13
N ALA A 147 2.62 6.33 6.44
CA ALA A 147 3.89 5.74 6.88
C ALA A 147 5.12 6.39 6.22
N ALA A 148 4.94 7.35 5.29
CA ALA A 148 6.05 7.89 4.50
C ALA A 148 7.19 8.47 5.37
N ARG A 149 6.85 9.24 6.41
CA ARG A 149 7.84 9.82 7.33
C ARG A 149 8.46 8.77 8.25
N LEU A 150 7.68 7.79 8.69
CA LEU A 150 8.17 6.64 9.45
C LEU A 150 9.18 5.83 8.62
N ASN A 151 8.90 5.57 7.35
CA ASN A 151 9.77 4.80 6.45
C ASN A 151 11.08 5.53 6.16
N THR A 152 11.03 6.85 5.94
CA THR A 152 12.26 7.67 5.83
C THR A 152 13.09 7.56 7.10
N TRP A 153 12.47 7.76 8.26
CA TRP A 153 13.17 7.64 9.53
C TRP A 153 13.73 6.23 9.77
N LEU A 154 12.97 5.18 9.46
CA LEU A 154 13.38 3.78 9.60
C LEU A 154 14.60 3.47 8.73
N HIS A 155 14.61 3.97 7.49
CA HIS A 155 15.76 3.88 6.59
C HIS A 155 17.00 4.56 7.19
N ASP A 156 16.84 5.75 7.80
CA ASP A 156 17.94 6.45 8.46
C ASP A 156 18.43 5.73 9.73
N GLN A 157 17.58 4.93 10.38
CA GLN A 157 17.93 4.18 11.59
C GLN A 157 18.68 2.87 11.31
N GLY A 158 18.59 2.29 10.11
CA GLY A 158 19.14 0.96 9.86
C GLY A 158 18.67 0.32 8.57
N THR A 159 18.62 -1.01 8.56
CA THR A 159 18.27 -1.79 7.36
C THR A 159 17.30 -2.91 7.69
N ILE A 160 16.24 -3.03 6.90
CA ILE A 160 15.48 -4.30 6.80
C ILE A 160 16.41 -5.29 6.11
N THR A 161 16.91 -6.27 6.85
CA THR A 161 17.89 -7.28 6.41
C THR A 161 17.23 -8.53 5.84
N HIS A 162 15.99 -8.80 6.24
CA HIS A 162 15.16 -9.87 5.71
C HIS A 162 13.77 -9.33 5.43
N PHE A 163 13.20 -9.69 4.28
CA PHE A 163 11.83 -9.34 3.92
C PHE A 163 11.20 -10.47 3.11
N GLU A 164 10.07 -10.96 3.58
CA GLU A 164 9.29 -12.00 2.95
C GLU A 164 7.82 -11.59 2.87
N ASP A 165 7.30 -11.49 1.65
CA ASP A 165 5.88 -11.26 1.38
C ASP A 165 5.12 -12.58 1.47
N LEU A 166 4.07 -12.62 2.29
CA LEU A 166 3.26 -13.82 2.48
C LEU A 166 2.10 -13.93 1.47
N GLY A 167 1.87 -12.88 0.67
CA GLY A 167 0.79 -12.81 -0.33
C GLY A 167 -0.63 -12.91 0.25
N ASP A 168 -1.58 -13.32 -0.58
CA ASP A 168 -2.99 -13.58 -0.25
C ASP A 168 -3.17 -14.88 0.58
N ARG A 169 -2.09 -15.50 1.08
CA ARG A 169 -2.20 -16.67 1.94
C ARG A 169 -3.00 -16.27 3.17
N LYS A 170 -4.16 -16.91 3.38
CA LYS A 170 -4.96 -16.80 4.61
C LYS A 170 -4.19 -17.43 5.77
N ILE A 171 -3.16 -16.74 6.22
CA ILE A 171 -2.28 -17.19 7.32
C ILE A 171 -3.05 -17.13 8.64
N PHE A 172 -3.97 -16.18 8.77
CA PHE A 172 -4.82 -16.05 9.94
C PHE A 172 -6.26 -16.40 9.60
N ALA A 173 -6.98 -16.99 10.56
CA ALA A 173 -8.40 -17.30 10.41
C ALA A 173 -9.21 -16.00 10.26
N GLY A 174 -9.75 -15.74 9.07
CA GLY A 174 -10.50 -14.51 8.75
C GLY A 174 -9.90 -13.71 7.57
N ALA A 175 -10.52 -12.58 7.22
CA ALA A 175 -10.00 -11.67 6.21
C ALA A 175 -8.92 -10.76 6.83
N THR A 176 -7.67 -11.24 6.86
CA THR A 176 -6.51 -10.45 7.28
C THR A 176 -5.83 -9.80 6.08
N PRO A 177 -5.21 -8.62 6.26
CA PRO A 177 -4.44 -7.96 5.20
C PRO A 177 -3.21 -8.80 4.81
N ASN A 178 -2.71 -8.60 3.59
CA ASN A 178 -1.50 -9.29 3.12
C ASN A 178 -0.32 -8.87 3.98
N CYS A 179 0.22 -9.83 4.72
CA CYS A 179 1.28 -9.60 5.69
C CYS A 179 2.66 -9.91 5.11
N ALA A 180 3.68 -9.34 5.72
CA ALA A 180 5.07 -9.66 5.45
C ALA A 180 5.79 -9.96 6.76
N ILE A 181 6.71 -10.93 6.72
CA ILE A 181 7.69 -11.17 7.78
C ILE A 181 8.94 -10.37 7.43
N TRP A 182 9.48 -9.61 8.38
CA TRP A 182 10.68 -8.84 8.15
C TRP A 182 11.55 -8.72 9.40
N ARG A 183 12.87 -8.65 9.17
CA ARG A 183 13.88 -8.38 10.20
C ARG A 183 14.56 -7.06 9.89
N PHE A 184 14.54 -6.13 10.83
CA PHE A 184 15.30 -4.88 10.79
C PHE A 184 16.46 -4.92 11.75
N GLU A 185 17.59 -4.34 11.37
CA GLU A 185 18.81 -4.22 12.19
C GLU A 185 19.18 -2.75 12.32
N ARG A 186 19.20 -2.25 13.57
CA ARG A 186 19.48 -0.84 13.87
C ARG A 186 20.96 -0.54 13.72
N GLY A 187 21.29 0.53 13.00
CA GLY A 187 22.66 0.97 12.75
C GLY A 187 23.33 0.32 11.54
N ARG A 188 22.71 -0.68 10.90
CA ARG A 188 23.19 -1.21 9.62
C ARG A 188 22.79 -0.28 8.50
N LEU A 189 23.73 0.51 7.97
CA LEU A 189 23.47 1.56 6.97
C LEU A 189 23.98 1.23 5.56
N ASN A 190 24.38 -0.03 5.31
CA ASN A 190 24.72 -0.47 3.95
C ASN A 190 23.49 -0.74 3.08
N HIS A 191 22.29 -0.79 3.69
CA HIS A 191 21.00 -1.05 3.04
C HIS A 191 21.00 -2.32 2.20
N ARG A 192 21.75 -3.35 2.64
CA ARG A 192 21.80 -4.68 2.02
C ARG A 192 21.04 -5.71 2.84
N LEU A 193 20.09 -6.37 2.18
CA LEU A 193 19.43 -7.56 2.69
C LEU A 193 20.37 -8.76 2.57
N ASP A 194 20.11 -9.78 3.38
CA ASP A 194 20.93 -10.99 3.45
C ASP A 194 20.82 -11.85 2.17
N ASP A 195 19.78 -11.65 1.37
CA ASP A 195 19.58 -12.35 0.08
C ASP A 195 20.13 -11.58 -1.13
N GLY A 196 20.90 -10.52 -0.89
CA GLY A 196 21.54 -9.69 -1.91
C GLY A 196 20.70 -8.53 -2.45
N ARG A 197 19.41 -8.42 -2.07
CA ARG A 197 18.62 -7.22 -2.39
C ARG A 197 19.19 -5.98 -1.68
N ARG A 198 18.91 -4.82 -2.26
CA ARG A 198 19.13 -3.50 -1.69
C ARG A 198 17.80 -2.94 -1.21
N MET A 199 17.77 -2.41 0.00
CA MET A 199 16.67 -1.59 0.47
C MET A 199 16.82 -0.19 -0.12
N ASN A 200 15.81 0.28 -0.85
CA ASN A 200 15.78 1.62 -1.43
C ASN A 200 14.64 2.44 -0.83
N LEU A 201 14.85 3.74 -0.70
CA LEU A 201 13.85 4.71 -0.26
C LEU A 201 13.58 5.73 -1.39
N ALA A 202 12.31 5.89 -1.77
CA ALA A 202 11.89 6.94 -2.71
C ALA A 202 10.53 7.49 -2.30
N GLY A 203 10.43 8.81 -2.05
CA GLY A 203 9.17 9.45 -1.67
C GLY A 203 8.52 8.89 -0.40
N GLY A 204 9.31 8.35 0.54
CA GLY A 204 8.81 7.66 1.72
C GLY A 204 8.35 6.21 1.48
N HIS A 205 8.57 5.67 0.27
CA HIS A 205 8.31 4.26 -0.03
C HIS A 205 9.59 3.44 0.08
N LEU A 206 9.49 2.27 0.73
CA LEU A 206 10.55 1.28 0.79
C LEU A 206 10.35 0.22 -0.30
N SER A 207 11.44 -0.19 -0.94
CA SER A 207 11.47 -1.28 -1.92
C SER A 207 12.74 -2.12 -1.77
N PHE A 208 12.71 -3.35 -2.26
CA PHE A 208 13.81 -4.31 -2.09
C PHE A 208 14.23 -4.88 -3.44
N THR A 209 15.32 -4.39 -4.01
CA THR A 209 15.69 -4.68 -5.40
C THR A 209 17.12 -5.22 -5.53
N ARG A 210 17.34 -6.15 -6.46
CA ARG A 210 18.66 -6.53 -6.99
C ARG A 210 19.04 -5.63 -8.16
N GLY A 211 18.07 -5.25 -8.99
CA GLY A 211 18.25 -4.27 -10.06
C GLY A 211 18.60 -2.87 -9.53
N ILE A 212 19.24 -2.08 -10.40
CA ILE A 212 19.57 -0.67 -10.15
C ILE A 212 18.46 0.18 -10.74
N TYR A 213 17.74 0.89 -9.87
CA TYR A 213 16.68 1.83 -10.23
C TYR A 213 17.01 3.17 -9.61
N THR A 214 17.30 4.17 -10.43
CA THR A 214 17.80 5.48 -9.97
C THR A 214 17.00 6.64 -10.54
N LEU A 215 16.27 6.43 -11.64
CA LEU A 215 15.59 7.50 -12.34
C LEU A 215 14.17 7.68 -11.80
N PRO A 216 13.80 8.81 -11.17
CA PRO A 216 12.44 9.01 -10.69
C PRO A 216 11.45 8.95 -11.84
N PHE A 217 10.42 8.13 -11.71
CA PHE A 217 9.37 7.97 -12.72
C PHE A 217 8.72 9.32 -13.09
N GLY A 218 8.57 10.19 -12.10
CA GLY A 218 8.05 11.56 -12.26
C GLY A 218 8.91 12.48 -13.13
N GLN A 219 10.18 12.16 -13.43
CA GLN A 219 11.00 12.88 -14.40
C GLN A 219 10.66 12.50 -15.84
N ILE A 220 10.14 11.29 -16.07
CA ILE A 220 9.73 10.83 -17.41
C ILE A 220 8.27 11.16 -17.66
N PHE A 221 7.41 11.01 -16.64
CA PHE A 221 5.96 11.10 -16.81
C PHE A 221 5.29 12.10 -15.87
N THR A 222 4.21 12.67 -16.36
CA THR A 222 3.10 13.15 -15.52
C THR A 222 2.01 12.09 -15.54
N ILE A 223 1.49 11.73 -14.37
CA ILE A 223 0.48 10.68 -14.23
C ILE A 223 -0.87 11.31 -13.92
N LYS A 224 -1.94 10.80 -14.53
CA LYS A 224 -3.31 11.25 -14.27
C LYS A 224 -4.24 10.07 -14.11
N VAL A 225 -5.11 10.15 -13.11
CA VAL A 225 -6.23 9.22 -12.91
C VAL A 225 -7.33 9.48 -13.93
N GLY A 226 -8.06 8.43 -14.30
CA GLY A 226 -9.21 8.53 -15.20
C GLY A 226 -10.48 9.00 -14.52
N ALA A 227 -11.52 9.12 -15.33
CA ALA A 227 -12.80 9.70 -14.94
C ALA A 227 -13.60 8.70 -14.11
N VAL A 228 -14.14 9.16 -12.98
CA VAL A 228 -14.90 8.31 -12.07
C VAL A 228 -16.33 8.83 -12.00
N SER A 229 -17.28 8.05 -12.52
CA SER A 229 -18.69 8.40 -12.41
C SER A 229 -19.24 8.09 -11.01
N GLY A 230 -18.70 7.08 -10.32
CA GLY A 230 -19.24 6.56 -9.06
C GLY A 230 -20.46 5.65 -9.23
N ALA A 231 -20.88 5.38 -10.46
CA ALA A 231 -21.95 4.44 -10.85
C ALA A 231 -21.82 4.10 -12.35
N ASP A 232 -20.69 3.50 -12.75
CA ASP A 232 -20.30 3.38 -14.17
C ASP A 232 -21.35 2.67 -15.01
N GLU A 233 -22.03 1.67 -14.45
CA GLU A 233 -23.11 0.93 -15.09
C GLU A 233 -24.35 1.79 -15.43
N LEU A 234 -24.60 2.88 -14.69
CA LEU A 234 -25.69 3.82 -14.99
C LEU A 234 -25.32 4.82 -16.07
N PHE A 235 -24.02 5.02 -16.30
CA PHE A 235 -23.52 5.93 -17.32
C PHE A 235 -22.98 5.17 -18.53
N THR A 236 -23.10 3.85 -18.60
CA THR A 236 -22.66 3.05 -19.76
C THR A 236 -23.86 2.76 -20.66
N SER A 237 -23.79 3.18 -21.93
CA SER A 237 -24.88 2.95 -22.88
C SER A 237 -24.39 3.08 -24.32
N GLU A 238 -24.61 2.04 -25.14
CA GLU A 238 -24.29 2.06 -26.57
C GLU A 238 -25.21 3.03 -27.35
N THR A 239 -26.46 3.21 -26.90
CA THR A 239 -27.45 4.02 -27.63
C THR A 239 -27.49 5.48 -27.16
N LEU A 240 -27.32 5.73 -25.86
CA LEU A 240 -27.38 7.07 -25.28
C LEU A 240 -25.99 7.66 -25.00
N GLY A 241 -24.94 6.85 -25.04
CA GLY A 241 -23.59 7.30 -24.77
C GLY A 241 -23.09 8.25 -25.86
N ASN A 242 -22.43 9.32 -25.43
CA ASN A 242 -21.92 10.39 -26.27
C ASN A 242 -20.39 10.39 -26.36
N ARG A 243 -19.70 9.57 -25.56
CA ARG A 243 -18.24 9.55 -25.51
C ARG A 243 -17.69 8.15 -25.23
N ASP A 244 -16.56 7.82 -25.84
CA ASP A 244 -15.87 6.55 -25.64
C ASP A 244 -14.74 6.71 -24.62
N PHE A 245 -14.52 5.69 -23.81
CA PHE A 245 -13.49 5.67 -22.78
C PHE A 245 -12.61 4.43 -22.90
N VAL A 246 -11.30 4.61 -22.81
CA VAL A 246 -10.38 3.52 -22.48
C VAL A 246 -10.75 2.98 -21.09
N CYS A 247 -10.93 1.67 -21.01
CA CYS A 247 -11.37 0.98 -19.80
C CYS A 247 -10.49 -0.23 -19.49
N SER A 248 -10.79 -0.92 -18.39
CA SER A 248 -10.02 -2.09 -17.94
C SER A 248 -9.88 -3.23 -18.96
N ARG A 249 -10.78 -3.31 -19.96
CA ARG A 249 -10.75 -4.35 -20.99
C ARG A 249 -9.98 -3.93 -22.25
N THR A 250 -9.81 -2.62 -22.48
CA THR A 250 -9.31 -2.07 -23.75
C THR A 250 -7.94 -2.62 -24.13
N ALA A 251 -7.04 -2.80 -23.17
CA ALA A 251 -5.71 -3.38 -23.42
C ALA A 251 -5.75 -4.79 -24.05
N GLN A 252 -6.79 -5.57 -23.73
CA GLN A 252 -6.93 -6.96 -24.16
C GLN A 252 -7.84 -7.11 -25.38
N THR A 253 -8.92 -6.35 -25.42
CA THR A 253 -9.97 -6.52 -26.44
C THR A 253 -9.94 -5.44 -27.52
N GLY A 254 -9.26 -4.31 -27.29
CA GLY A 254 -9.39 -3.11 -28.10
C GLY A 254 -10.71 -2.36 -27.94
N GLU A 255 -11.67 -2.92 -27.19
CA GLU A 255 -12.98 -2.31 -27.00
C GLU A 255 -12.90 -1.12 -26.04
N LEU A 256 -13.63 -0.07 -26.38
CA LEU A 256 -13.88 1.09 -25.53
C LEU A 256 -15.19 0.91 -24.77
N ARG A 257 -15.37 1.71 -23.73
CA ARG A 257 -16.65 1.82 -23.03
C ARG A 257 -17.37 3.07 -23.51
N ARG A 258 -18.53 2.88 -24.15
CA ARG A 258 -19.40 3.98 -24.56
C ARG A 258 -20.17 4.51 -23.34
N MET A 259 -19.93 5.76 -22.96
CA MET A 259 -20.48 6.38 -21.77
C MET A 259 -21.29 7.63 -22.05
N ILE A 260 -22.29 7.86 -21.20
CA ILE A 260 -23.02 9.11 -21.04
C ILE A 260 -22.15 10.03 -20.17
N TYR A 261 -21.51 11.00 -20.81
CA TYR A 261 -20.64 11.98 -20.18
C TYR A 261 -21.28 13.36 -20.24
N VAL A 262 -21.97 13.73 -19.15
CA VAL A 262 -22.65 15.02 -19.04
C VAL A 262 -21.65 16.12 -18.68
N ASP A 263 -21.48 17.07 -19.60
CA ASP A 263 -20.64 18.25 -19.45
C ASP A 263 -21.23 19.45 -20.22
N ASP A 264 -20.43 20.51 -20.39
CA ASP A 264 -20.90 21.74 -21.03
C ASP A 264 -21.15 21.55 -22.55
N GLN A 265 -20.55 20.52 -23.16
CA GLN A 265 -20.75 20.16 -24.56
C GLN A 265 -21.91 19.19 -24.76
N PHE A 266 -22.26 18.42 -23.73
CA PHE A 266 -23.39 17.50 -23.73
C PHE A 266 -24.25 17.68 -22.47
N PRO A 267 -25.23 18.61 -22.51
CA PRO A 267 -26.09 18.87 -21.37
C PRO A 267 -27.00 17.67 -21.08
N ALA A 268 -27.58 17.63 -19.88
CA ALA A 268 -28.30 16.46 -19.39
C ALA A 268 -29.62 16.16 -20.14
N GLY A 269 -30.21 17.15 -20.82
CA GLY A 269 -31.55 17.05 -21.42
C GLY A 269 -31.83 15.73 -22.16
N PRO A 270 -30.97 15.30 -23.12
CA PRO A 270 -31.17 14.07 -23.90
C PRO A 270 -31.12 12.76 -23.09
N VAL A 271 -30.55 12.78 -21.88
CA VAL A 271 -30.33 11.58 -21.05
C VAL A 271 -30.98 11.69 -19.68
N LEU A 272 -31.63 12.81 -19.37
CA LEU A 272 -32.13 13.10 -18.04
C LEU A 272 -33.21 12.11 -17.62
N GLU A 273 -34.12 11.75 -18.54
CA GLU A 273 -35.17 10.76 -18.27
C GLU A 273 -34.57 9.39 -17.91
N HIS A 274 -33.49 8.99 -18.59
CA HIS A 274 -32.77 7.76 -18.30
C HIS A 274 -32.14 7.80 -16.90
N LEU A 275 -31.42 8.88 -16.57
CA LEU A 275 -30.74 9.02 -15.28
C LEU A 275 -31.71 9.22 -14.11
N GLN A 276 -32.86 9.87 -14.33
CA GLN A 276 -33.88 10.17 -13.33
C GLN A 276 -34.42 8.90 -12.65
N LYS A 277 -34.49 7.78 -13.40
CA LYS A 277 -34.88 6.46 -12.87
C LYS A 277 -33.96 5.95 -11.77
N HIS A 278 -32.77 6.54 -11.66
CA HIS A 278 -31.73 6.16 -10.70
C HIS A 278 -31.32 7.31 -9.78
N LYS A 279 -32.13 8.38 -9.68
CA LYS A 279 -31.81 9.60 -8.94
C LYS A 279 -31.36 9.35 -7.50
N GLU A 280 -32.07 8.53 -6.74
CA GLU A 280 -31.73 8.20 -5.35
C GLU A 280 -30.32 7.60 -5.23
N ARG A 281 -29.99 6.67 -6.13
CA ARG A 281 -28.68 6.03 -6.19
C ARG A 281 -27.58 7.01 -6.61
N LEU A 282 -27.89 7.91 -7.54
CA LEU A 282 -26.97 8.94 -8.01
C LEU A 282 -26.68 10.01 -6.94
N LEU A 283 -27.67 10.35 -6.10
CA LEU A 283 -27.50 11.24 -4.93
C LEU A 283 -26.62 10.60 -3.85
N ALA A 284 -26.67 9.27 -3.69
CA ALA A 284 -25.87 8.54 -2.69
C ALA A 284 -24.38 8.37 -3.07
N ARG A 285 -23.95 8.82 -4.26
CA ARG A 285 -22.57 8.68 -4.73
C ARG A 285 -21.59 9.47 -3.86
N ARG A 286 -20.48 8.83 -3.48
CA ARG A 286 -19.40 9.43 -2.67
C ARG A 286 -18.18 9.81 -3.51
N VAL A 287 -18.40 10.37 -4.71
CA VAL A 287 -17.32 10.69 -5.67
C VAL A 287 -16.99 12.18 -5.72
N THR A 288 -18.01 13.02 -5.63
CA THR A 288 -17.98 14.49 -5.59
C THR A 288 -19.13 14.96 -4.70
N ARG A 289 -19.21 16.26 -4.40
CA ARG A 289 -20.38 16.83 -3.72
C ARG A 289 -21.57 16.79 -4.67
N VAL A 290 -22.58 15.99 -4.31
CA VAL A 290 -23.80 15.79 -5.10
C VAL A 290 -25.02 16.22 -4.29
N ASP A 291 -25.96 16.89 -4.94
CA ASP A 291 -27.25 17.34 -4.40
C ASP A 291 -28.34 17.39 -5.48
N GLU A 292 -29.53 17.86 -5.09
CA GLU A 292 -30.70 17.98 -5.95
C GLU A 292 -30.48 18.79 -7.25
N SER A 293 -29.51 19.70 -7.25
CA SER A 293 -29.20 20.57 -8.40
C SER A 293 -28.18 19.99 -9.37
N ASN A 294 -27.54 18.86 -9.04
CA ASN A 294 -26.43 18.34 -9.84
C ASN A 294 -26.30 16.81 -9.88
N TRP A 295 -27.27 16.05 -9.35
CA TRP A 295 -27.21 14.59 -9.23
C TRP A 295 -27.00 13.83 -10.54
N TRP A 296 -27.37 14.41 -11.68
CA TRP A 296 -27.16 13.85 -13.02
C TRP A 296 -25.76 14.10 -13.58
N LYS A 297 -24.98 15.02 -12.99
CA LYS A 297 -23.65 15.38 -13.50
C LYS A 297 -22.70 14.20 -13.34
N TRP A 298 -21.68 14.22 -14.19
CA TRP A 298 -20.53 13.34 -14.03
C TRP A 298 -19.85 13.58 -12.67
N GLY A 299 -19.20 12.53 -12.16
CA GLY A 299 -18.40 12.59 -10.95
C GLY A 299 -17.05 13.31 -11.16
N ARG A 300 -15.96 12.63 -10.81
CA ARG A 300 -14.61 13.18 -11.03
C ARG A 300 -14.25 13.09 -12.51
N ARG A 301 -13.87 14.22 -13.10
CA ARG A 301 -13.37 14.29 -14.49
C ARG A 301 -11.90 13.89 -14.57
N HIS A 302 -11.48 13.44 -15.74
CA HIS A 302 -10.07 13.16 -16.07
C HIS A 302 -9.43 14.37 -16.77
N MET A 303 -8.12 14.29 -17.03
CA MET A 303 -7.41 15.29 -17.82
C MET A 303 -7.69 15.07 -19.31
N VAL A 304 -8.51 15.93 -19.90
CA VAL A 304 -8.73 15.97 -21.36
C VAL A 304 -7.53 16.67 -22.00
N SER A 305 -6.84 15.99 -22.92
CA SER A 305 -5.64 16.52 -23.58
C SER A 305 -5.43 15.90 -24.95
N ALA A 306 -4.77 16.61 -25.86
CA ALA A 306 -4.28 16.06 -27.13
C ALA A 306 -2.88 15.42 -27.00
N GLN A 307 -2.21 15.57 -25.84
CA GLN A 307 -0.83 15.10 -25.63
C GLN A 307 -0.71 13.58 -25.76
N ALA A 308 0.37 13.09 -26.38
CA ALA A 308 0.70 11.67 -26.41
C ALA A 308 0.71 11.06 -25.00
N ARG A 309 0.24 9.82 -24.87
CA ARG A 309 0.14 9.12 -23.59
C ARG A 309 0.23 7.61 -23.73
N ILE A 310 0.56 6.97 -22.61
CA ILE A 310 0.55 5.53 -22.41
C ILE A 310 -0.49 5.23 -21.33
N TYR A 311 -1.22 4.13 -21.47
CA TYR A 311 -2.21 3.70 -20.51
C TYR A 311 -1.72 2.50 -19.70
N VAL A 312 -2.20 2.41 -18.47
CA VAL A 312 -2.03 1.22 -17.62
C VAL A 312 -3.27 1.05 -16.76
N ASN A 313 -3.78 -0.18 -16.66
CA ASN A 313 -4.84 -0.50 -15.73
C ASN A 313 -4.31 -0.43 -14.30
N GLY A 314 -5.04 0.23 -13.39
CA GLY A 314 -4.66 0.31 -11.98
C GLY A 314 -4.56 -1.06 -11.30
N LYS A 315 -5.32 -2.05 -11.78
CA LYS A 315 -5.22 -3.45 -11.37
C LYS A 315 -5.29 -4.35 -12.59
N THR A 316 -4.30 -5.22 -12.78
CA THR A 316 -4.26 -6.11 -13.95
C THR A 316 -3.41 -7.35 -13.71
N ARG A 317 -3.66 -8.42 -14.47
CA ARG A 317 -2.78 -9.61 -14.55
C ARG A 317 -2.09 -9.74 -15.91
N ALA A 318 -2.25 -8.73 -16.77
CA ALA A 318 -1.56 -8.71 -18.06
C ALA A 318 -0.05 -8.63 -17.83
N LEU A 319 0.71 -9.54 -18.45
CA LEU A 319 2.17 -9.58 -18.36
C LEU A 319 2.83 -8.34 -19.00
N ARG A 320 2.14 -7.73 -19.98
CA ARG A 320 2.51 -6.45 -20.59
C ARG A 320 1.44 -5.41 -20.22
N PRO A 321 1.49 -4.82 -19.01
CA PRO A 321 0.40 -4.00 -18.49
C PRO A 321 0.30 -2.60 -19.10
N PHE A 322 1.34 -2.09 -19.77
CA PHE A 322 1.37 -0.78 -20.40
C PHE A 322 1.02 -0.88 -21.90
N PHE A 323 0.10 -0.04 -22.36
CA PHE A 323 -0.42 -0.10 -23.72
C PHE A 323 -0.75 1.29 -24.27
N ARG A 324 -0.95 1.38 -25.60
CA ARG A 324 -1.41 2.60 -26.25
C ARG A 324 -2.82 2.46 -26.78
N HIS A 325 -3.51 3.60 -26.88
CA HIS A 325 -4.79 3.72 -27.55
C HIS A 325 -4.99 5.18 -28.00
N ASP A 326 -5.71 5.41 -29.10
CA ASP A 326 -5.89 6.77 -29.66
C ASP A 326 -7.04 7.55 -28.97
N CYS A 327 -8.03 6.83 -28.44
CA CYS A 327 -9.09 7.41 -27.59
C CYS A 327 -8.48 8.22 -26.44
N PRO A 328 -8.76 9.53 -26.33
CA PRO A 328 -8.12 10.40 -25.35
C PRO A 328 -8.74 10.32 -23.96
N ASP A 329 -9.98 9.84 -23.86
CA ASP A 329 -10.73 9.70 -22.60
C ASP A 329 -10.53 8.31 -21.98
N TYR A 330 -10.48 8.26 -20.66
CA TYR A 330 -10.15 7.03 -19.92
C TYR A 330 -10.83 7.01 -18.55
N ASP A 331 -11.31 5.85 -18.14
CA ASP A 331 -12.13 5.68 -16.93
C ASP A 331 -11.28 5.47 -15.67
N GLY A 332 -11.95 5.44 -14.51
CA GLY A 332 -11.32 5.31 -13.21
C GLY A 332 -10.51 4.04 -12.97
N ALA A 333 -10.63 3.02 -13.83
CA ALA A 333 -9.81 1.82 -13.76
C ALA A 333 -8.44 1.99 -14.43
N VAL A 334 -8.24 3.08 -15.20
CA VAL A 334 -7.07 3.32 -16.03
C VAL A 334 -6.32 4.57 -15.57
N LEU A 335 -4.99 4.50 -15.61
CA LEU A 335 -4.10 5.64 -15.46
C LEU A 335 -3.55 6.04 -16.82
N ALA A 336 -3.43 7.34 -17.06
CA ALA A 336 -2.74 7.90 -18.22
C ALA A 336 -1.38 8.46 -17.81
N LEU A 337 -0.36 8.05 -18.55
CA LEU A 337 1.05 8.42 -18.38
C LEU A 337 1.42 9.34 -19.54
N PHE A 338 1.58 10.63 -19.24
CA PHE A 338 1.96 11.63 -20.22
C PHE A 338 3.48 11.84 -20.17
N PRO A 339 4.23 11.49 -21.22
CA PRO A 339 5.65 11.79 -21.29
C PRO A 339 5.89 13.30 -21.14
N ARG A 340 6.87 13.68 -20.33
CA ARG A 340 7.29 15.08 -20.18
C ARG A 340 7.98 15.59 -21.43
N ARG A 341 8.77 14.73 -22.07
CA ARG A 341 9.33 14.97 -23.40
C ARG A 341 8.20 15.01 -24.44
N ARG A 342 7.98 16.17 -25.06
CA ARG A 342 6.81 16.44 -25.92
C ARG A 342 7.02 16.11 -27.40
N ASP A 343 8.28 15.99 -27.82
CA ASP A 343 8.71 15.76 -29.20
C ASP A 343 8.90 14.27 -29.54
N LEU A 344 8.39 13.35 -28.72
CA LEU A 344 8.48 11.91 -28.99
C LEU A 344 7.71 11.55 -30.26
N THR A 345 8.39 10.92 -31.21
CA THR A 345 7.74 10.29 -32.36
C THR A 345 6.88 9.10 -31.92
N ALA A 346 5.93 8.67 -32.76
CA ALA A 346 5.12 7.48 -32.49
C ALA A 346 5.98 6.24 -32.20
N LYS A 347 7.08 6.05 -32.96
CA LYS A 347 8.03 4.95 -32.77
C LYS A 347 8.74 5.03 -31.40
N GLN A 348 9.14 6.21 -30.97
CA GLN A 348 9.77 6.38 -29.64
C GLN A 348 8.76 6.18 -28.51
N LEU A 349 7.49 6.54 -28.71
CA LEU A 349 6.43 6.26 -27.75
C LEU A 349 6.17 4.74 -27.63
N ASP A 350 6.23 4.00 -28.74
CA ASP A 350 6.15 2.53 -28.74
C ASP A 350 7.34 1.89 -28.05
N ALA A 351 8.55 2.42 -28.29
CA ALA A 351 9.77 1.99 -27.59
C ALA A 351 9.67 2.24 -26.08
N LEU A 352 9.19 3.41 -25.67
CA LEU A 352 8.96 3.74 -24.26
C LEU A 352 7.91 2.83 -23.62
N THR A 353 6.81 2.55 -24.33
CA THR A 353 5.78 1.60 -23.87
C THR A 353 6.35 0.19 -23.73
N SER A 354 7.20 -0.23 -24.67
CA SER A 354 7.86 -1.53 -24.61
C SER A 354 8.84 -1.59 -23.43
N ALA A 355 9.68 -0.58 -23.24
CA ALA A 355 10.60 -0.49 -22.11
C ALA A 355 9.86 -0.57 -20.77
N LEU A 356 8.72 0.11 -20.61
CA LEU A 356 7.89 0.00 -19.40
C LEU A 356 7.41 -1.43 -19.12
N ASN A 357 7.15 -2.22 -20.17
CA ASN A 357 6.73 -3.62 -20.03
C ASN A 357 7.89 -4.58 -19.70
N GLU A 358 9.14 -4.18 -19.92
CA GLU A 358 10.32 -4.96 -19.58
C GLU A 358 10.87 -4.65 -18.16
N VAL A 359 10.32 -3.63 -17.48
CA VAL A 359 10.67 -3.33 -16.08
C VAL A 359 10.16 -4.45 -15.17
N ASP A 360 11.03 -4.92 -14.26
CA ASP A 360 10.63 -5.85 -13.20
C ASP A 360 9.83 -5.14 -12.11
N TRP A 361 8.55 -4.95 -12.40
CA TRP A 361 7.59 -4.37 -11.46
C TRP A 361 7.34 -5.26 -10.24
N HIS A 362 7.61 -6.56 -10.31
CA HIS A 362 7.53 -7.45 -9.15
C HIS A 362 8.60 -7.07 -8.14
N GLU A 363 9.83 -6.86 -8.59
CA GLU A 363 10.94 -6.40 -7.77
C GLU A 363 10.70 -5.01 -7.16
N LEU A 364 10.05 -4.11 -7.88
CA LEU A 364 9.60 -2.80 -7.36
C LEU A 364 8.37 -2.90 -6.42
N GLY A 365 7.89 -4.11 -6.14
CA GLY A 365 6.78 -4.40 -5.22
C GLY A 365 5.40 -3.98 -5.76
N PHE A 366 5.23 -3.85 -7.08
CA PHE A 366 3.95 -3.54 -7.71
C PHE A 366 3.11 -4.79 -8.01
N VAL A 367 3.64 -5.99 -7.79
CA VAL A 367 2.93 -7.24 -7.98
C VAL A 367 2.56 -7.84 -6.62
N CYS A 368 1.33 -8.33 -6.50
CA CYS A 368 0.82 -9.12 -5.38
C CYS A 368 -0.01 -10.27 -5.97
N ASP A 369 0.34 -11.52 -5.68
CA ASP A 369 -0.35 -12.72 -6.16
C ASP A 369 -0.61 -12.74 -7.68
N GLY A 370 0.45 -12.41 -8.43
CA GLY A 370 0.41 -12.33 -9.90
C GLY A 370 -0.44 -11.20 -10.46
N ARG A 371 -0.91 -10.27 -9.62
CA ARG A 371 -1.67 -9.09 -10.02
C ARG A 371 -0.83 -7.83 -9.80
N TYR A 372 -0.66 -7.05 -10.85
CA TYR A 372 -0.11 -5.71 -10.79
C TYR A 372 -1.09 -4.74 -10.11
N LEU A 373 -0.57 -3.89 -9.24
CA LEU A 373 -1.28 -2.88 -8.47
C LEU A 373 -0.61 -1.52 -8.72
N PHE A 374 -1.12 -0.79 -9.71
CA PHE A 374 -0.66 0.54 -10.06
C PHE A 374 -1.61 1.60 -9.51
N SER A 375 -1.05 2.59 -8.83
CA SER A 375 -1.74 3.82 -8.47
C SER A 375 -0.90 5.01 -8.95
N GLN A 376 -1.55 6.17 -9.13
CA GLN A 376 -0.85 7.41 -9.46
C GLN A 376 0.31 7.64 -8.50
N ARG A 377 0.04 7.63 -7.20
CA ARG A 377 1.03 7.93 -6.16
C ARG A 377 2.17 6.90 -6.12
N SER A 378 1.85 5.61 -6.21
CA SER A 378 2.88 4.56 -6.21
C SER A 378 3.83 4.71 -7.39
N LEU A 379 3.29 5.01 -8.58
CA LEU A 379 4.11 5.24 -9.78
C LEU A 379 4.90 6.54 -9.71
N GLU A 380 4.33 7.64 -9.20
CA GLU A 380 5.03 8.93 -9.05
C GLU A 380 6.31 8.81 -8.19
N HIS A 381 6.31 7.89 -7.23
CA HIS A 381 7.45 7.59 -6.35
C HIS A 381 8.29 6.39 -6.79
N ALA A 382 7.95 5.75 -7.91
CA ALA A 382 8.74 4.65 -8.44
C ALA A 382 10.07 5.16 -9.01
N LEU A 383 11.06 4.28 -9.02
CA LEU A 383 12.32 4.48 -9.72
C LEU A 383 12.36 3.56 -10.93
N LEU A 384 12.84 4.08 -12.05
CA LEU A 384 13.05 3.37 -13.31
C LEU A 384 14.55 3.07 -13.49
N PRO A 385 14.88 2.06 -14.32
CA PRO A 385 16.25 1.84 -14.76
C PRO A 385 16.81 3.05 -15.54
N GLU A 386 18.14 3.21 -15.53
CA GLU A 386 18.80 4.38 -16.12
C GLU A 386 18.59 4.55 -17.63
N HIS A 387 18.34 3.48 -18.37
CA HIS A 387 18.11 3.56 -19.81
C HIS A 387 16.89 4.42 -20.17
N PHE A 388 15.95 4.63 -19.25
CA PHE A 388 14.83 5.54 -19.45
C PHE A 388 15.23 7.02 -19.59
N THR A 389 16.47 7.37 -19.26
CA THR A 389 16.99 8.75 -19.38
C THR A 389 16.90 9.26 -20.82
N GLU A 390 16.94 8.39 -21.83
CA GLU A 390 16.74 8.80 -23.24
C GLU A 390 15.35 9.42 -23.52
N PHE A 391 14.36 9.08 -22.68
CA PHE A 391 12.99 9.59 -22.75
C PHE A 391 12.74 10.76 -21.78
N ALA A 392 13.72 11.13 -20.97
CA ALA A 392 13.60 12.28 -20.09
C ALA A 392 13.44 13.55 -20.92
N GLY A 393 12.57 14.45 -20.48
CA GLY A 393 12.57 15.81 -21.02
C GLY A 393 13.87 16.50 -20.62
N THR A 394 14.38 17.40 -21.46
CA THR A 394 15.41 18.35 -21.02
C THR A 394 14.87 19.07 -19.78
N SER A 395 15.60 19.01 -18.67
CA SER A 395 15.25 19.73 -17.44
C SER A 395 15.04 21.20 -17.79
N ALA A 396 13.81 21.69 -17.65
CA ALA A 396 13.47 23.10 -17.77
C ALA A 396 13.81 23.82 -16.47
#